data_AF-A0A428WUS2-F1
#
_entry.id   AF-A0A428WUS2-F1
#
_cell.length_a   1.000
_cell.length_b   1.000
_cell.length_c   1.000
_cell.angle_alpha   90.00
_cell.angle_beta   90.00
_cell.angle_gamma   90.00
#
_symmetry.space_group_name_H-M   'P 1'
#
loop_
_entity.id
_entity.type
_entity.pdbx_description
1 polymer ?
#
loop_
_entity_poly.entity_id
_entity_poly.type
_entity_poly.pdbx_seq_one_letter_code
_entity_poly.pdbx_strand_id
1 'polypeptide(L)'
;MSVDIAKDDRILIDGELVTVVAATSTPAGFECIVKSPTRGLFEVFIRANDVDSCKVPTSDGSGDSGRAIAAVWTEWMRWAIPRIRSAVLATRPLRPFAHQDDAVFGAMLSQPRLR
;
A
#
# COMPACT_ATOMS: atom_id res chain seq x y z
N MET A 1 23.77 -3.20 15.76
CA MET A 1 22.90 -2.13 16.28
C MET A 1 21.96 -2.79 17.27
N SER A 2 21.94 -2.36 18.54
CA SER A 2 21.06 -2.97 19.54
C SER A 2 19.61 -2.64 19.18
N VAL A 3 18.81 -3.65 18.87
CA VAL A 3 17.42 -3.44 18.49
C VAL A 3 16.60 -3.41 19.77
N ASP A 4 16.12 -2.22 20.10
CA ASP A 4 15.39 -1.94 21.33
C ASP A 4 13.87 -1.85 21.04
N ILE A 5 13.03 -2.22 22.02
CA ILE A 5 11.57 -2.06 21.93
C ILE A 5 11.15 -0.95 22.88
N ALA A 6 10.60 0.13 22.34
CA ALA A 6 10.22 1.29 23.10
C ALA A 6 8.69 1.45 23.20
N LYS A 7 8.26 2.32 24.11
CA LYS A 7 6.88 2.79 24.14
C LYS A 7 6.50 3.43 22.79
N ASP A 8 5.25 3.24 22.39
CA ASP A 8 4.64 3.69 21.14
C ASP A 8 5.17 3.00 19.86
N ASP A 9 6.12 2.05 19.99
CA ASP A 9 6.51 1.19 18.87
C ASP A 9 5.31 0.36 18.39
N ARG A 10 5.26 0.15 17.07
CA ARG A 10 4.31 -0.76 16.44
C ARG A 10 5.00 -2.05 16.06
N ILE A 11 4.50 -3.16 16.59
CA ILE A 11 5.06 -4.49 16.41
C ILE A 11 3.99 -5.46 15.93
N LEU A 12 4.40 -6.51 15.23
CA LEU A 12 3.55 -7.58 14.76
C LEU A 12 3.59 -8.75 15.76
N ILE A 13 2.46 -9.04 16.41
CA ILE A 13 2.31 -10.19 17.31
C ILE A 13 1.20 -11.08 16.75
N ASP A 14 1.51 -12.35 16.50
CA ASP A 14 0.56 -13.34 15.93
C ASP A 14 -0.15 -12.86 14.64
N GLY A 15 0.52 -12.03 13.82
CA GLY A 15 -0.05 -11.45 12.61
C GLY A 15 -0.90 -10.20 12.81
N GLU A 16 -1.08 -9.74 14.06
CA GLU A 16 -1.79 -8.50 14.39
C GLU A 16 -0.81 -7.36 14.70
N LEU A 17 -1.07 -6.18 14.13
CA LEU A 17 -0.33 -4.96 14.43
C LEU A 17 -0.79 -4.40 15.78
N VAL A 18 0.10 -4.38 16.76
CA VAL A 18 -0.18 -3.88 18.11
C VAL A 18 0.74 -2.70 18.44
N THR A 19 0.31 -1.85 19.38
CA THR A 19 1.11 -0.70 19.85
C THR A 19 1.66 -0.98 21.25
N VAL A 20 2.96 -0.80 21.46
CA VAL A 20 3.60 -0.96 22.77
C VAL A 20 3.21 0.21 23.68
N VAL A 21 2.63 -0.08 24.84
CA VAL A 21 2.24 0.92 25.86
C VAL A 21 3.34 1.06 26.91
N ALA A 22 3.98 -0.05 27.26
CA ALA A 22 5.14 -0.10 28.16
C ALA A 22 6.02 -1.29 27.76
N ALA A 23 7.33 -1.14 27.93
CA ALA A 23 8.31 -2.19 27.69
C ALA A 23 9.37 -2.18 28.80
N THR A 24 9.71 -3.35 29.32
CA THR A 24 10.79 -3.55 30.30
C THR A 24 11.80 -4.53 29.71
N SER A 25 13.06 -4.10 29.62
CA SER A 25 14.14 -4.96 29.14
C SER A 25 14.59 -5.92 30.24
N THR A 26 14.80 -7.17 29.85
CA THR A 26 15.30 -8.28 30.68
C THR A 26 16.47 -8.95 29.95
N PRO A 27 17.31 -9.75 30.65
CA PRO A 27 18.39 -10.49 29.99
C PRO A 27 17.91 -11.46 28.89
N ALA A 28 16.65 -11.91 28.95
CA ALA A 28 16.08 -12.86 28.00
C ALA A 28 15.31 -12.19 26.84
N GLY A 29 14.98 -10.91 26.95
CA GLY A 29 14.11 -10.21 25.99
C GLY A 29 13.36 -9.03 26.62
N PHE A 30 12.14 -8.79 26.16
CA PHE A 30 11.32 -7.65 26.55
C PHE A 30 9.96 -8.12 27.09
N GLU A 31 9.61 -7.67 28.28
CA GLU A 31 8.25 -7.75 28.81
C GLU A 31 7.49 -6.50 28.37
N CYS A 32 6.48 -6.68 27.53
CA CYS A 32 5.73 -5.60 26.92
C CYS A 32 4.26 -5.65 27.32
N ILE A 33 3.69 -4.50 27.64
CA ILE A 33 2.24 -4.28 27.65
C ILE A 33 1.89 -3.68 26.29
N VAL A 34 1.02 -4.34 25.54
CA VAL A 34 0.63 -3.91 24.20
C VAL A 34 -0.88 -3.64 24.12
N LYS A 35 -1.26 -2.75 23.21
CA LYS A 35 -2.64 -2.45 22.85
C LYS A 35 -2.93 -3.03 21.47
N SER A 36 -3.78 -4.04 21.42
CA SER A 36 -4.37 -4.60 20.21
C SER A 36 -5.70 -3.92 19.86
N PRO A 37 -5.97 -3.68 18.57
CA PRO A 37 -7.30 -3.26 18.11
C PRO A 37 -8.41 -4.27 18.43
N THR A 38 -8.12 -5.57 18.41
CA THR A 38 -9.14 -6.62 18.60
C THR A 38 -9.25 -7.11 20.04
N ARG A 39 -8.13 -7.21 20.76
CA ARG A 39 -8.05 -7.80 22.11
C ARG A 39 -7.94 -6.77 23.24
N GLY A 40 -7.73 -5.48 22.91
CA GLY A 40 -7.48 -4.46 23.92
C GLY A 40 -6.07 -4.55 24.50
N LEU A 41 -5.91 -4.33 25.80
CA LEU A 41 -4.60 -4.33 26.46
C LEU A 41 -4.22 -5.73 26.93
N PHE A 42 -3.02 -6.21 26.61
CA PHE A 42 -2.51 -7.49 27.09
C PHE A 42 -0.97 -7.51 27.16
N GLU A 43 -0.44 -8.47 27.89
CA GLU A 43 1.00 -8.67 28.07
C GLU A 43 1.57 -9.63 27.01
N VAL A 44 2.78 -9.32 26.54
CA VAL A 44 3.54 -10.15 25.59
C VAL A 44 5.00 -10.15 26.00
N PHE A 45 5.61 -11.33 26.00
CA PHE A 45 7.05 -11.48 26.14
C PHE A 45 7.70 -11.70 24.77
N ILE A 46 8.68 -10.87 24.41
CA ILE A 46 9.39 -10.93 23.13
C ILE A 46 10.83 -11.32 23.43
N ARG A 47 11.29 -12.46 22.91
CA ARG A 47 12.69 -12.88 23.09
C ARG A 47 13.62 -11.95 22.35
N ALA A 48 14.84 -11.78 22.88
CA ALA A 48 15.86 -10.95 22.23
C ALA A 48 16.13 -11.33 20.77
N ASN A 49 16.06 -12.63 20.43
CA ASN A 49 16.27 -13.13 19.06
C ASN A 49 15.08 -12.92 18.12
N ASP A 50 13.89 -12.59 18.66
CA ASP A 50 12.64 -12.43 17.90
C ASP A 50 12.29 -10.96 17.66
N VAL A 51 13.08 -10.01 18.19
CA VAL A 51 12.78 -8.57 18.08
C VAL A 51 12.71 -8.11 16.63
N ASP A 52 13.65 -8.56 15.79
CA ASP A 52 13.72 -8.17 14.38
C ASP A 52 12.55 -8.72 13.55
N SER A 53 12.00 -9.88 13.93
CA SER A 53 10.85 -10.47 13.23
C SER A 53 9.53 -9.82 13.66
N CYS A 54 9.47 -9.30 14.89
CA CYS A 54 8.32 -8.57 15.41
C CYS A 54 8.27 -7.10 14.97
N LYS A 55 9.41 -6.47 14.66
CA LYS A 55 9.42 -5.07 14.23
C LYS A 55 8.80 -4.90 12.85
N VAL A 56 7.74 -4.12 12.79
CA VAL A 56 7.21 -3.63 11.52
C VAL A 56 8.10 -2.49 11.07
N PRO A 57 8.52 -2.43 9.79
CA PRO A 57 9.21 -1.27 9.25
C PRO A 57 8.38 -0.04 9.59
N THR A 58 8.90 0.81 10.47
CA THR A 58 8.21 2.00 10.90
C THR A 58 7.89 2.81 9.65
N SER A 59 6.62 3.21 9.47
CA SER A 59 6.30 4.32 8.58
C SER A 59 6.84 5.57 9.27
N ASP A 60 8.15 5.75 9.17
CA ASP A 60 8.95 6.82 9.73
C ASP A 60 8.73 8.15 9.00
N GLY A 61 7.84 8.15 8.00
CA GLY A 61 7.60 9.30 7.12
C GLY A 61 8.80 9.66 6.25
N SER A 62 9.87 8.85 6.23
CA SER A 62 11.06 9.08 5.39
C SER A 62 10.86 8.64 3.95
N GLY A 63 9.74 7.96 3.67
CA GLY A 63 9.35 7.60 2.31
C GLY A 63 9.23 8.83 1.41
N ASP A 64 9.76 8.73 0.20
CA ASP A 64 9.60 9.77 -0.82
C ASP A 64 8.14 9.81 -1.30
N SER A 65 7.35 10.68 -0.67
CA SER A 65 5.93 10.88 -0.98
C SER A 65 5.72 11.28 -2.45
N GLY A 66 6.65 12.03 -3.04
CA GLY A 66 6.61 12.40 -4.45
C GLY A 66 6.72 11.17 -5.35
N ARG A 67 7.67 10.28 -5.07
CA ARG A 67 7.79 8.98 -5.77
C ARG A 67 6.59 8.09 -5.57
N ALA A 68 6.05 8.01 -4.36
CA ALA A 68 4.87 7.19 -4.07
C ALA A 68 3.65 7.66 -4.87
N ILE A 69 3.36 8.96 -4.86
CA ILE A 69 2.24 9.55 -5.62
C ILE A 69 2.49 9.39 -7.13
N ALA A 70 3.71 9.64 -7.61
CA ALA A 70 4.06 9.45 -9.02
C ALA A 70 3.86 8.00 -9.49
N ALA A 71 4.21 7.02 -8.66
CA ALA A 71 4.00 5.61 -8.96
C ALA A 71 2.50 5.25 -9.01
N VAL A 72 1.72 5.69 -8.02
CA VAL A 72 0.26 5.46 -7.98
C VAL A 72 -0.43 6.12 -9.17
N TRP A 73 -0.06 7.36 -9.49
CA TRP A 73 -0.56 8.06 -10.68
C TRP A 73 -0.22 7.31 -11.97
N THR A 74 1.02 6.82 -12.08
CA THR A 74 1.47 6.07 -13.27
C THR A 74 0.66 4.79 -13.46
N GLU A 75 0.43 4.03 -12.39
CA GLU A 75 -0.39 2.81 -12.43
C GLU A 75 -1.86 3.12 -12.75
N TRP A 76 -2.40 4.18 -12.16
CA TRP A 76 -3.73 4.65 -12.49
C TRP A 76 -3.84 5.05 -13.96
N MET A 77 -2.90 5.82 -14.50
CA MET A 77 -2.87 6.21 -15.90
C MET A 77 -2.71 5.01 -16.84
N ARG A 78 -1.85 4.04 -16.48
CA ARG A 78 -1.68 2.79 -17.24
C ARG A 78 -3.00 2.03 -17.35
N TRP A 79 -3.78 2.01 -16.28
CA TRP A 79 -5.12 1.42 -16.28
C TRP A 79 -6.16 2.29 -17.00
N ALA A 80 -6.13 3.61 -16.83
CA ALA A 80 -7.16 4.53 -17.31
C ALA A 80 -7.04 4.86 -18.80
N ILE A 81 -5.82 5.11 -19.33
CA ILE A 81 -5.59 5.56 -20.72
C ILE A 81 -6.36 4.73 -21.76
N PRO A 82 -6.31 3.38 -21.76
CA PRO A 82 -7.03 2.59 -22.76
C PRO A 82 -8.56 2.66 -22.66
N ARG A 83 -9.09 3.14 -21.53
CA ARG A 83 -10.53 3.14 -21.20
C ARG A 83 -11.18 4.50 -21.38
N ILE A 84 -10.41 5.58 -21.54
CA ILE A 84 -10.93 6.94 -21.70
C ILE A 84 -11.34 7.13 -23.17
N ARG A 85 -12.57 6.72 -23.51
CA ARG A 85 -13.17 6.90 -24.84
C ARG A 85 -13.18 8.36 -25.31
N SER A 86 -13.37 9.31 -24.40
CA SER A 86 -13.39 10.75 -24.70
C SER A 86 -12.05 11.31 -25.16
N ALA A 87 -10.92 10.78 -24.68
CA ALA A 87 -9.59 11.21 -25.10
C ALA A 87 -9.26 10.72 -26.52
N VAL A 88 -9.77 9.54 -26.90
CA VAL A 88 -9.64 9.01 -28.26
C VAL A 88 -10.46 9.85 -29.26
N LEU A 89 -11.64 10.32 -28.85
CA LEU A 89 -12.48 11.24 -29.63
C LEU A 89 -11.80 12.61 -29.81
N ALA A 90 -11.17 13.14 -28.76
CA ALA A 90 -10.56 14.47 -28.79
C ALA A 90 -9.27 14.55 -29.62
N THR A 91 -8.57 13.42 -29.79
CA THR A 91 -7.22 13.38 -30.41
C THR A 91 -7.20 12.84 -31.84
N ARG A 92 -8.36 12.48 -32.42
CA ARG A 92 -8.45 11.97 -33.80
C ARG A 92 -9.03 12.99 -34.78
N PRO A 93 -8.59 12.96 -36.05
CA PRO A 93 -9.14 13.82 -37.11
C PRO A 93 -10.58 13.46 -37.50
N LEU A 94 -11.10 12.34 -37.02
CA LEU A 94 -12.46 11.87 -37.31
C LEU A 94 -13.44 12.35 -36.23
N ARG A 95 -14.47 13.09 -36.63
CA ARG A 95 -15.67 13.38 -35.82
C ARG A 95 -16.80 12.45 -36.25
N PRO A 96 -16.97 11.27 -35.62
CA PRO A 96 -18.10 10.41 -35.93
C PRO A 96 -19.41 11.10 -35.58
N PHE A 97 -20.44 10.88 -36.39
CA PHE A 97 -21.80 11.27 -36.01
C PHE A 97 -22.29 10.37 -34.86
N ALA A 98 -23.24 10.84 -34.05
CA ALA A 98 -23.69 10.12 -32.85
C ALA A 98 -24.12 8.66 -33.10
N HIS A 99 -24.66 8.34 -34.29
CA HIS A 99 -25.05 6.98 -34.67
C HIS A 99 -23.86 6.09 -35.11
N GLN A 100 -22.67 6.67 -35.31
CA GLN A 100 -21.45 5.97 -35.74
C GLN A 100 -20.51 5.67 -34.55
N ASP A 101 -20.78 6.26 -33.39
CA ASP A 101 -19.92 6.17 -32.22
C ASP A 101 -19.76 4.71 -31.74
N ASP A 102 -20.86 3.96 -31.69
CA ASP A 102 -20.82 2.58 -31.22
C ASP A 102 -20.13 1.64 -32.23
N ALA A 103 -20.25 1.90 -33.53
CA ALA A 103 -19.53 1.16 -34.57
C ALA A 103 -18.01 1.39 -34.48
N VAL A 104 -17.59 2.64 -34.30
CA VAL A 104 -16.16 3.00 -34.27
C VAL A 104 -15.50 2.57 -32.95
N PHE A 105 -16.14 2.82 -31.81
CA PHE A 105 -15.56 2.58 -30.48
C PHE A 105 -15.90 1.22 -29.89
N GLY A 106 -17.05 0.65 -30.23
CA GLY A 106 -17.46 -0.69 -29.76
C GLY A 106 -16.89 -1.82 -30.61
N ALA A 107 -16.89 -1.65 -31.94
CA ALA A 107 -16.55 -2.75 -32.87
C ALA A 107 -15.18 -2.59 -33.56
N MET A 108 -14.79 -1.39 -33.98
CA MET A 108 -13.58 -1.20 -34.80
C MET A 108 -12.28 -0.98 -34.00
N LEU A 109 -12.35 -0.29 -32.84
CA LEU A 109 -11.15 0.02 -32.03
C LEU A 109 -10.58 -1.17 -31.25
N SER A 110 -11.34 -2.25 -31.08
CA SER A 110 -10.89 -3.49 -30.45
C SER A 110 -10.10 -4.39 -31.40
N GLN A 111 -10.12 -4.12 -32.71
CA GLN A 111 -9.34 -4.90 -33.67
C GLN A 111 -7.84 -4.74 -33.39
N PRO A 112 -7.11 -5.86 -33.15
CA PRO A 112 -5.66 -5.83 -33.06
C PRO A 112 -5.12 -5.21 -34.33
N ARG A 113 -4.25 -4.20 -34.20
CA ARG A 113 -3.64 -3.53 -35.35
C ARG A 113 -2.93 -4.61 -36.17
N LEU A 114 -3.49 -4.92 -37.34
CA LEU A 114 -2.78 -5.65 -38.38
C LEU A 114 -1.56 -4.78 -38.73
N ARG A 115 -0.39 -5.21 -38.26
CA ARG A 115 0.90 -4.70 -38.72
C ARG A 115 1.29 -5.45 -39.98
#